data_AF-A0A7L5DI86-F1
#
_entry.id   AF-A0A7L5DI86-F1
#
_cell.length_a   1.000
_cell.length_b   1.000
_cell.length_c   1.000
_cell.angle_alpha   90.00
_cell.angle_beta   90.00
_cell.angle_gamma   90.00
#
_symmetry.space_group_name_H-M   'P 1'
#
loop_
_entity.id
_entity.type
_entity.pdbx_description
1 polymer ?
#
loop_
_entity_poly.entity_id
_entity_poly.type
_entity_poly.pdbx_seq_one_letter_code
_entity_poly.pdbx_strand_id
1 'polypeptide(L)' 'MNPVVGKYIVLAGAGLMLVGLFVWLFGDKLNWLGRLPGDIRVTGQNGGGFYFPIVTCIVVSVVLNIVIALVRRFF' A
#
# COMPACT_ATOMS: atom_id res chain seq x y z
N MET A 1 17.56 21.11 19.63
CA MET A 1 16.78 20.21 18.76
C MET A 1 16.06 19.21 19.65
N ASN A 2 14.75 19.03 19.50
CA ASN A 2 13.99 18.17 20.39
C ASN A 2 14.29 16.68 20.06
N PRO A 3 14.79 15.86 21.01
CA PRO A 3 15.09 14.44 20.77
C PRO A 3 13.88 13.65 20.26
N VAL A 4 12.67 14.13 20.53
CA VAL A 4 11.41 13.61 19.97
C VAL A 4 11.40 13.68 18.44
N VAL A 5 11.90 14.77 17.85
CA VAL A 5 11.98 14.94 16.39
C VAL A 5 12.96 13.94 15.78
N GLY A 6 14.11 13.70 16.43
CA GLY A 6 15.08 12.69 15.99
C GLY A 6 14.49 11.27 15.99
N LYS A 7 13.72 10.92 17.02
CA LYS A 7 13.01 9.63 17.09
C LYS A 7 12.03 9.45 15.93
N TYR A 8 11.25 10.49 15.58
CA TYR A 8 10.33 10.42 14.45
C TYR A 8 11.03 10.27 13.10
N ILE A 9 12.18 10.94 12.91
CA ILE A 9 12.99 10.78 11.69
C ILE A 9 13.48 9.33 11.54
N VAL A 10 13.99 8.73 12.62
CA VAL A 10 14.43 7.33 12.61
C VAL A 10 13.27 6.38 12.31
N LEU A 11 12.11 6.58 12.94
CA LEU A 11 10.92 5.76 12.68
C LEU A 11 10.41 5.87 11.25
N ALA A 12 10.38 7.09 10.69
CA ALA A 12 9.98 7.32 9.30
C ALA A 12 10.95 6.66 8.31
N GLY A 13 12.27 6.77 8.55
CA GLY A 13 13.29 6.11 7.74
C GLY A 13 13.18 4.58 7.78
N ALA A 14 12.97 4.00 8.96
CA ALA A 14 12.74 2.58 9.11
C ALA A 14 11.47 2.12 8.38
N GLY A 15 10.38 2.89 8.48
CA GLY A 15 9.13 2.62 7.75
C GLY A 15 9.32 2.64 6.23
N LEU A 16 10.01 3.66 5.71
CA LEU A 16 10.34 3.74 4.28
C LEU A 16 11.20 2.57 3.81
N MET A 17 12.17 2.15 4.62
CA MET A 17 13.02 1.00 4.30
C MET A 17 12.22 -0.30 4.22
N LEU A 18 11.28 -0.52 5.14
CA LEU A 18 10.36 -1.66 5.12
C LEU A 18 9.45 -1.64 3.87
N VAL A 19 8.89 -0.48 3.53
CA VAL A 19 8.08 -0.33 2.31
C VAL A 19 8.91 -0.60 1.06
N GLY A 20 10.13 -0.04 0.98
CA GLY A 20 11.04 -0.27 -0.13
C GLY A 20 11.44 -1.75 -0.28
N LEU A 21 11.72 -2.43 0.84
CA LEU A 21 12.03 -3.86 0.85
C LEU A 21 10.83 -4.70 0.38
N PHE A 22 9.63 -4.34 0.82
CA PHE A 22 8.40 -5.00 0.39
C PHE A 22 8.18 -4.82 -1.11
N VAL A 23 8.34 -3.61 -1.64
CA VAL A 23 8.23 -3.35 -3.09
C VAL A 23 9.33 -4.09 -3.87
N TRP A 24 10.55 -4.17 -3.35
CA TRP A 24 11.64 -4.89 -4.02
C TRP A 24 11.39 -6.40 -4.11
N LEU A 25 10.95 -7.03 -3.01
CA LEU A 25 10.71 -8.48 -2.97
C LEU A 25 9.42 -8.90 -3.66
N PHE A 26 8.40 -8.05 -3.63
CA PHE A 26 7.06 -8.36 -4.14
C PHE A 26 6.71 -7.61 -5.42
N GLY A 27 7.55 -6.70 -5.93
CA GLY A 27 7.27 -5.84 -7.09
C GLY A 27 6.80 -6.61 -8.32
N ASP A 28 7.52 -7.66 -8.71
CA ASP A 28 7.14 -8.50 -9.85
C ASP A 28 5.85 -9.30 -9.59
N LYS A 29 5.62 -9.65 -8.32
CA LYS A 29 4.41 -10.32 -7.84
C LYS A 29 3.27 -9.34 -7.56
N LEU A 30 3.45 -8.03 -7.66
CA LEU A 30 2.43 -7.00 -7.43
C LEU A 30 1.79 -6.52 -8.73
N ASN A 31 2.18 -7.07 -9.89
CA ASN A 31 1.60 -6.72 -11.19
C ASN A 31 0.08 -6.97 -11.33
N TRP A 32 -0.51 -7.75 -10.42
CA TRP A 32 -1.98 -7.93 -10.31
C TRP A 32 -2.64 -6.87 -9.44
N LEU A 33 -1.88 -6.22 -8.56
CA LEU A 33 -2.37 -5.16 -7.68
C LEU A 33 -2.57 -3.90 -8.52
N GLY A 34 -3.84 -3.58 -8.71
CA GLY A 34 -4.32 -2.56 -9.62
C GLY A 34 -4.66 -3.01 -11.05
N ARG A 35 -4.74 -4.32 -11.28
CA ARG A 35 -5.33 -4.93 -12.47
C ARG A 35 -6.47 -5.87 -12.07
N LEU A 36 -7.10 -5.64 -10.93
CA LEU A 36 -8.20 -6.48 -10.50
C LEU A 36 -9.43 -6.21 -11.38
N PRO A 37 -10.22 -7.25 -11.70
CA PRO A 37 -11.48 -7.07 -12.40
C PRO A 37 -12.37 -6.12 -11.59
N GLY A 38 -12.72 -4.98 -12.18
CA GLY A 38 -13.49 -3.91 -11.54
C GLY A 38 -12.69 -2.65 -11.17
N ASP A 39 -11.36 -2.66 -11.28
CA ASP A 39 -10.58 -1.42 -11.26
C ASP A 39 -10.85 -0.62 -12.55
N ILE A 40 -11.22 0.66 -12.42
CA ILE A 40 -11.60 1.48 -13.58
C ILE A 40 -10.32 2.00 -14.23
N ARG A 41 -10.02 1.53 -15.44
CA ARG A 41 -8.92 2.05 -16.26
C ARG A 41 -9.50 2.66 -17.54
N VAL A 42 -9.51 3.98 -17.60
CA VAL A 42 -9.84 4.73 -18.82
C VAL A 42 -8.53 5.08 -19.50
N THR A 43 -8.19 4.40 -20.60
CA THR A 43 -7.00 4.73 -21.40
C THR A 43 -7.41 5.64 -22.55
N GLY A 44 -7.01 6.91 -22.50
CA GLY A 44 -7.23 7.85 -23.59
C GLY A 44 -6.29 7.59 -24.78
N GLN A 45 -6.75 7.86 -25.99
CA GLN A 45 -5.98 7.64 -27.23
C GLN A 45 -4.68 8.49 -27.31
N ASN A 46 -4.59 9.59 -26.55
CA ASN A 46 -3.45 10.53 -26.58
C ASN A 46 -2.48 10.35 -25.40
N GLY A 47 -2.41 9.16 -24.79
CA GLY A 47 -1.41 8.82 -23.76
C GLY A 47 -1.79 9.19 -22.32
N GLY A 48 -2.87 9.95 -22.12
CA GLY A 48 -3.45 10.17 -20.79
C GLY A 48 -4.41 9.05 -20.41
N GLY A 49 -4.15 8.35 -19.31
CA GLY A 49 -5.06 7.34 -18.76
C GLY A 49 -5.45 7.66 -17.32
N PHE A 50 -6.74 7.59 -17.00
CA PHE A 50 -7.23 7.67 -15.62
C PHE A 50 -7.35 6.26 -15.05
N TYR A 51 -6.73 6.03 -13.90
CA TYR A 51 -6.76 4.76 -13.20
C TYR A 51 -7.36 4.94 -11.81
N PHE A 52 -8.44 4.22 -11.52
CA PHE A 52 -9.15 4.29 -10.25
C PHE A 52 -9.26 2.88 -9.60
N PRO A 53 -8.44 2.60 -8.57
CA PRO A 53 -8.31 1.31 -7.91
C PRO A 53 -9.45 1.00 -6.92
N ILE A 54 -10.71 0.95 -7.33
CA ILE A 54 -11.84 0.71 -6.40
C ILE A 54 -11.70 -0.63 -5.70
N VAL A 55 -11.53 -1.71 -6.47
CA VAL A 55 -11.55 -3.08 -5.95
C VAL A 55 -10.29 -3.31 -5.13
N THR A 56 -9.15 -2.81 -5.62
CA THR A 56 -7.90 -2.82 -4.87
C THR A 56 -8.04 -2.14 -3.49
N CYS A 57 -8.65 -0.95 -3.40
CA CYS A 57 -8.87 -0.26 -2.13
C CYS A 57 -9.78 -1.03 -1.17
N ILE A 58 -10.83 -1.69 -1.69
CA ILE A 58 -11.73 -2.53 -0.89
C ILE A 58 -10.97 -3.72 -0.30
N VAL A 59 -10.20 -4.43 -1.14
CA VAL A 59 -9.41 -5.59 -0.70
C VAL A 59 -8.41 -5.19 0.39
N VAL A 60 -7.66 -4.11 0.17
CA VAL A 60 -6.71 -3.58 1.16
C VAL A 60 -7.41 -3.25 2.48
N SER A 61 -8.58 -2.61 2.44
CA SER A 61 -9.35 -2.26 3.63
C SER A 61 -9.81 -3.49 4.42
N VAL A 62 -10.30 -4.52 3.72
CA VAL A 62 -10.75 -5.78 4.35
C VAL A 62 -9.56 -6.51 4.98
N VAL A 63 -8.44 -6.63 4.27
CA VAL A 63 -7.22 -7.28 4.79
C VAL A 63 -6.71 -6.56 6.03
N LEU A 64 -6.60 -5.23 6.00
CA LEU A 64 -6.19 -4.44 7.16
C LEU A 64 -7.13 -4.65 8.35
N ASN A 65 -8.43 -4.67 8.12
CA ASN A 65 -9.41 -4.89 9.19
C ASN A 65 -9.23 -6.29 9.83
N ILE A 66 -9.06 -7.34 9.01
CA ILE A 66 -8.79 -8.70 9.50
C ILE A 66 -7.49 -8.75 10.32
N VAL A 67 -6.42 -8.13 9.84
CA VAL A 67 -5.14 -8.08 10.57
C VAL A 67 -5.31 -7.37 11.91
N ILE A 68 -5.96 -6.20 11.94
CA ILE A 68 -6.22 -5.47 13.18
C ILE A 68 -7.08 -6.30 14.14
N ALA A 69 -8.11 -6.96 13.63
CA ALA A 69 -8.99 -7.82 14.43
C ALA A 69 -8.24 -9.01 15.03
N LEU A 70 -7.32 -9.62 14.27
CA LEU A 70 -6.45 -10.69 14.76
C LEU A 70 -5.49 -10.19 15.82
N VAL A 71 -4.80 -9.07 15.57
CA VAL A 71 -3.90 -8.48 16.57
C VAL A 71 -4.66 -8.18 17.86
N ARG A 72 -5.83 -7.53 17.81
CA ARG A 72 -6.68 -7.27 18.98
C ARG A 72 -7.20 -8.52 19.69
N ARG A 73 -7.27 -9.66 19.01
CA ARG A 73 -7.75 -10.92 19.59
C ARG A 73 -6.63 -11.68 20.30
N PHE A 74 -5.39 -11.55 19.83
CA PHE A 74 -4.23 -12.28 20.33
C PHE A 74 -3.33 -11.46 21.25
N PHE A 75 -3.39 -10.12 21.20
CA PHE A 75 -2.75 -9.17 22.11
C PHE A 75 -3.82 -8.40 22.90
#